data_AF-A0A6B2VIB0-F1
#
_entry.id   AF-A0A6B2VIB0-F1
#
_cell.length_a   1.000
_cell.length_b   1.000
_cell.length_c   1.000
_cell.angle_alpha   90.00
_cell.angle_beta   90.00
_cell.angle_gamma   90.00
#
_symmetry.space_group_name_H-M   'P 1'
#
loop_
_entity.id
_entity.type
_entity.pdbx_description
1 polymer ?
#
loop_
_entity_poly.entity_id
_entity_poly.type
_entity_poly.pdbx_seq_one_letter_code
_entity_poly.pdbx_strand_id
1 'polypeptide(L)' 'AARLFPGVPFWAANYCAAVSRMSWPAFLLATALGSVPNTAAYVVAGARAAAPTSPAFLIAMACIAVPAVAG' A
#
# COMPACT_ATOMS: atom_id res chain seq x y z
N ALA A 1 -11.70 -6.06 4.86
CA ALA A 1 -11.51 -6.78 3.59
C ALA A 1 -11.32 -5.84 2.40
N ALA A 2 -12.11 -4.76 2.22
CA ALA A 2 -12.06 -3.90 1.03
C ALA A 2 -10.68 -3.29 0.68
N ARG A 3 -9.77 -3.07 1.65
CA ARG A 3 -8.42 -2.55 1.42
C ARG A 3 -7.39 -3.60 0.98
N LEU A 4 -7.77 -4.88 1.02
CA LEU A 4 -6.96 -5.99 0.52
C LEU A 4 -7.22 -6.27 -0.97
N PHE A 5 -8.26 -5.65 -1.56
CA PHE A 5 -8.52 -5.75 -2.98
C PHE A 5 -7.76 -4.66 -3.73
N PRO A 6 -6.79 -5.03 -4.60
CA PRO A 6 -6.17 -4.07 -5.49
C PRO A 6 -7.25 -3.43 -6.38
N GLY A 7 -7.19 -2.10 -6.54
CA GLY A 7 -8.12 -1.33 -7.37
C GLY A 7 -9.32 -0.68 -6.66
N VAL A 8 -9.58 -0.96 -5.38
CA VAL A 8 -10.61 -0.20 -4.63
C VAL A 8 -10.04 1.18 -4.26
N PRO A 9 -10.57 2.28 -4.81
CA PRO A 9 -10.02 3.59 -4.55
C PRO A 9 -10.26 3.99 -3.09
N PHE A 10 -9.31 4.74 -2.52
CA PHE A 10 -9.33 5.12 -1.09
C PHE A 10 -10.63 5.83 -0.68
N TRP A 11 -11.26 6.55 -1.60
CA TRP A 11 -12.56 7.20 -1.37
C TRP A 11 -13.69 6.20 -1.10
N ALA A 12 -13.75 5.09 -1.85
CA ALA A 12 -14.79 4.08 -1.69
C ALA A 12 -14.68 3.39 -0.32
N ALA A 13 -13.45 3.05 0.10
CA ALA A 13 -13.20 2.48 1.42
C ALA A 13 -13.58 3.43 2.57
N ASN A 14 -13.31 4.74 2.42
CA ASN A 14 -13.65 5.74 3.42
C ASN A 14 -15.16 6.00 3.53
N TYR A 15 -15.88 6.02 2.39
CA TYR A 15 -17.33 6.13 2.40
C TYR A 15 -18.01 4.92 3.04
N CYS A 16 -17.57 3.70 2.71
CA CYS A 16 -18.07 2.50 3.37
C CYS A 16 -17.79 2.51 4.88
N ALA A 17 -16.63 2.99 5.30
CA ALA A 17 -16.31 3.15 6.72
C ALA A 17 -17.27 4.15 7.40
N ALA A 18 -17.53 5.30 6.77
CA ALA A 18 -18.39 6.37 7.30
C ALA A 18 -19.85 5.95 7.53
N VAL A 19 -20.39 5.03 6.73
CA VAL A 19 -21.77 4.52 6.88
C VAL A 19 -21.86 3.19 7.64
N SER A 20 -20.74 2.68 8.15
CA SER A 20 -20.67 1.41 8.89
C SER A 20 -20.42 1.62 10.39
N ARG A 21 -20.62 0.58 11.20
CA ARG A 21 -20.22 0.58 12.63
C ARG A 21 -18.72 0.39 12.85
N MET A 22 -17.88 0.74 11.87
CA MET A 22 -16.43 0.50 11.94
C MET A 22 -15.79 1.40 13.00
N SER A 23 -15.04 0.80 13.93
CA SER A 23 -14.33 1.55 14.96
C SER A 23 -13.14 2.30 14.35
N TRP A 24 -12.92 3.53 14.82
CA TRP A 24 -11.77 4.36 14.45
C TRP A 24 -10.41 3.65 14.53
N PRO A 25 -10.06 2.94 15.63
CA PRO A 25 -8.78 2.25 15.70
C PRO A 25 -8.64 1.13 14.66
N ALA A 26 -9.71 0.36 14.38
CA ALA A 26 -9.67 -0.67 13.34
C ALA A 26 -9.50 -0.07 11.94
N PHE A 27 -10.15 1.06 11.67
CA PHE A 27 -9.99 1.79 10.41
C PHE A 27 -8.56 2.32 10.24
N LEU A 28 -7.99 2.97 11.28
CA LEU A 28 -6.64 3.50 11.22
C LEU A 28 -5.58 2.40 11.06
N LEU A 29 -5.71 1.28 11.79
CA LEU A 29 -4.82 0.13 11.66
C LEU A 29 -4.85 -0.42 10.24
N ALA A 30 -6.05 -0.64 9.70
CA ALA A 30 -6.19 -1.10 8.32
C ALA A 30 -5.61 -0.08 7.31
N THR A 31 -5.69 1.23 7.59
CA THR A 31 -5.13 2.28 6.73
C THR A 31 -3.62 2.22 6.74
N ALA A 32 -3.04 2.18 7.95
CA ALA A 32 -1.60 2.13 8.15
C ALA A 32 -1.00 0.87 7.53
N LEU A 33 -1.60 -0.30 7.79
CA LEU A 33 -1.16 -1.57 7.22
C LEU A 33 -1.27 -1.59 5.69
N GLY A 34 -2.29 -0.95 5.12
CA GLY A 34 -2.44 -0.86 3.66
C GLY A 34 -1.48 0.14 2.99
N SER A 35 -1.10 1.22 3.68
CA SER A 35 -0.36 2.33 3.06
C SER A 35 1.15 2.32 3.35
N VAL A 36 1.55 1.96 4.57
CA VAL A 36 2.95 2.03 5.03
C VAL A 36 3.89 1.17 4.19
N PRO A 37 3.60 -0.11 3.87
CA PRO A 37 4.51 -0.94 3.08
C PRO A 37 4.77 -0.36 1.68
N ASN A 38 3.71 0.14 1.03
CA ASN A 38 3.79 0.74 -0.28
C ASN A 38 4.63 2.04 -0.26
N THR A 39 4.37 2.94 0.71
CA THR A 39 5.16 4.16 0.88
C THR A 39 6.63 3.85 1.14
N ALA A 40 6.94 2.86 1.99
CA ALA A 40 8.31 2.45 2.26
C ALA A 40 9.01 1.94 0.99
N ALA A 41 8.33 1.13 0.17
CA ALA A 41 8.86 0.65 -1.10
C ALA A 41 9.20 1.81 -2.05
N TYR A 42 8.31 2.79 -2.23
CA TYR A 42 8.59 3.96 -3.07
C TYR A 42 9.77 4.79 -2.59
N VAL A 43 9.88 5.02 -1.27
CA VAL A 43 11.01 5.76 -0.67
C VAL A 43 12.33 5.03 -0.88
N VAL A 44 12.37 3.70 -0.66
CA VAL A 44 13.58 2.90 -0.87
C VAL A 44 13.96 2.85 -2.35
N ALA A 45 12.99 2.66 -3.25
CA ALA A 45 13.22 2.68 -4.69
C ALA A 45 13.81 4.03 -5.15
N GLY A 46 13.25 5.15 -4.67
CA GLY A 46 13.78 6.49 -4.95
C GLY A 46 15.19 6.71 -4.38
N ALA A 47 15.42 6.34 -3.12
CA ALA A 47 16.72 6.48 -2.46
C ALA A 47 17.83 5.64 -3.12
N ARG A 48 17.46 4.57 -3.81
CA ARG A 48 18.38 3.67 -4.52
C ARG A 48 18.31 3.80 -6.04
N ALA A 49 17.65 4.83 -6.57
CA ALA A 49 17.49 5.05 -8.00
C ALA A 49 18.84 5.19 -8.75
N ALA A 50 19.89 5.71 -8.08
CA ALA A 50 21.24 5.81 -8.64
C ALA A 50 22.03 4.48 -8.63
N ALA A 51 21.49 3.42 -7.99
CA ALA A 51 22.07 2.08 -7.92
C ALA A 51 21.00 1.01 -8.24
N PRO A 52 20.58 0.93 -9.52
CA PRO A 52 19.39 0.17 -9.94
C PRO A 52 19.53 -1.35 -9.81
N THR A 53 20.74 -1.87 -9.60
CA THR A 53 20.99 -3.30 -9.34
C THR A 53 21.07 -3.65 -7.86
N SER A 54 20.89 -2.67 -6.95
CA SER A 54 20.98 -2.92 -5.52
C SER A 54 19.85 -3.84 -5.03
N PRO A 55 20.13 -4.81 -4.13
CA PRO A 55 19.11 -5.72 -3.62
C PRO A 55 17.89 -5.02 -3.01
N ALA A 56 18.11 -3.89 -2.31
CA ALA A 56 17.03 -3.09 -1.73
C ALA A 56 16.12 -2.45 -2.78
N PHE A 57 16.68 -1.97 -3.90
CA PHE A 57 15.91 -1.43 -5.02
C PHE A 57 15.06 -2.51 -5.69
N LEU A 58 15.63 -3.70 -5.91
CA LEU A 58 14.92 -4.82 -6.52
C LEU A 58 13.76 -5.33 -5.64
N ILE A 59 13.99 -5.45 -4.32
CA ILE A 59 12.92 -5.80 -3.37
C ILE A 59 11.82 -4.74 -3.37
N ALA A 60 12.18 -3.45 -3.32
CA ALA A 60 11.21 -2.37 -3.36
C ALA A 60 10.40 -2.38 -4.67
N MET A 61 11.05 -2.60 -5.81
CA MET A 61 10.38 -2.69 -7.11
C MET A 61 9.46 -3.89 -7.19
N ALA A 62 9.87 -5.06 -6.67
CA ALA A 62 9.04 -6.24 -6.59
C ALA A 62 7.79 -6.02 -5.70
N CYS A 63 7.96 -5.37 -4.55
CA CYS A 63 6.85 -5.01 -3.67
C CYS A 63 5.83 -4.05 -4.33
N ILE A 64 6.24 -3.23 -5.29
CA ILE A 64 5.36 -2.33 -6.04
C ILE A 64 4.72 -3.08 -7.23
N ALA A 65 5.54 -3.78 -8.02
CA ALA A 65 5.12 -4.37 -9.29
C ALA A 65 4.26 -5.63 -9.10
N VAL A 66 4.58 -6.51 -8.14
CA VAL A 66 3.86 -7.78 -7.95
C VAL A 66 2.38 -7.55 -7.62
N PRO A 67 2.00 -6.69 -6.66
CA PRO A 67 0.59 -6.41 -6.41
C PRO A 67 -0.10 -5.69 -7.57
N ALA A 68 0.64 -4.90 -8.36
CA ALA A 68 0.08 -4.19 -9.50
C ALA A 68 -0.25 -5.11 -10.69
N VAL A 69 0.46 -6.23 -10.86
CA VAL A 69 0.21 -7.23 -11.93
C VAL A 69 -0.61 -8.42 -11.48
N ALA A 70 -0.57 -8.77 -10.18
CA ALA A 70 -1.34 -9.87 -9.61
C ALA A 70 -2.75 -9.44 -9.16
N GLY A 71 -3.04 -8.13 -9.23
CA GLY A 71 -4.26 -7.50 -8.77
C GLY A 71 -5.31 -7.30 -9.84
#